data_AF-R7H9P7-F1
#
_entry.id   AF-R7H9P7-F1
#
_cell.length_a   1.000
_cell.length_b   1.000
_cell.length_c   1.000
_cell.angle_alpha   90.00
_cell.angle_beta   90.00
_cell.angle_gamma   90.00
#
_symmetry.space_group_name_H-M   'P 1'
#
loop_
_entity.id
_entity.type
_entity.pdbx_description
1 polymer ?
#
loop_
_entity_poly.entity_id
_entity_poly.type
_entity_poly.pdbx_seq_one_letter_code
_entity_poly.pdbx_strand_id
1 'polypeptide(L)'
;MDMFNENVVLCASSAYEKKFYLNEAFDKLPEDIKNELKIMCVLFTEEVGGILTLEFDENGTLLFKTEADENDLLYDDIACGMLIKKLQYEKRDLLESMEMFYRVFFLGE
;
A
#
# COMPACT_ATOMS: atom_id res chain seq x y z
N MET A 1 8.21 -1.75 -27.67
CA MET A 1 7.41 -2.42 -26.63
C MET A 1 7.97 -1.86 -25.34
N ASP A 2 7.36 -0.78 -24.85
CA ASP A 2 7.96 0.05 -23.80
C ASP A 2 8.07 -0.75 -22.50
N MET A 3 9.31 -1.06 -22.13
CA MET A 3 9.72 -1.71 -20.88
C MET A 3 9.67 -0.70 -19.72
N PHE A 4 8.49 -0.19 -19.38
CA PHE A 4 8.31 0.35 -18.04
C PHE A 4 8.19 -0.86 -17.12
N ASN A 5 9.17 -1.05 -16.25
CA ASN A 5 9.09 -2.01 -15.16
C ASN A 5 7.94 -1.52 -14.25
N GLU A 6 6.70 -1.94 -14.55
CA GLU A 6 5.53 -1.54 -13.78
C GLU A 6 5.61 -2.18 -12.39
N ASN A 7 5.56 -1.34 -11.36
CA ASN A 7 5.52 -1.82 -9.98
C ASN A 7 4.31 -2.73 -9.77
N VAL A 8 4.47 -3.77 -8.95
CA VAL A 8 3.40 -4.72 -8.70
C VAL A 8 2.54 -4.24 -7.53
N VAL A 9 1.29 -3.87 -7.81
CA VAL A 9 0.34 -3.43 -6.78
C VAL A 9 0.01 -4.57 -5.83
N LEU A 10 0.20 -4.36 -4.53
CA LEU A 10 -0.24 -5.25 -3.45
C LEU A 10 -1.71 -4.99 -3.12
N CYS A 11 -2.02 -3.78 -2.70
CA CYS A 11 -3.37 -3.36 -2.34
C CYS A 11 -3.52 -1.84 -2.46
N ALA A 12 -4.77 -1.38 -2.55
CA ALA A 12 -5.10 0.03 -2.57
C ALA A 12 -6.36 0.33 -1.75
N SER A 13 -6.42 1.52 -1.16
CA SER A 13 -7.60 2.07 -0.48
C SER A 13 -7.93 3.44 -1.07
N SER A 14 -9.22 3.76 -1.18
CA SER A 14 -9.70 5.05 -1.66
C SER A 14 -10.73 5.63 -0.70
N ALA A 15 -10.46 6.85 -0.20
CA ALA A 15 -11.40 7.63 0.58
C ALA A 15 -12.61 8.07 -0.27
N TYR A 16 -12.38 8.35 -1.56
CA TYR A 16 -13.41 8.80 -2.51
C TYR A 16 -14.44 7.70 -2.79
N GLU A 17 -13.96 6.50 -3.11
CA GLU A 17 -14.80 5.36 -3.46
C GLU A 17 -15.26 4.55 -2.25
N LYS A 18 -14.62 4.76 -1.09
CA LYS A 18 -14.82 3.96 0.13
C LYS A 18 -14.64 2.47 -0.12
N LYS A 19 -13.62 2.13 -0.90
CA LYS A 19 -13.30 0.78 -1.34
C LYS A 19 -11.86 0.45 -1.00
N PHE A 20 -11.66 -0.82 -0.65
CA PHE A 20 -10.36 -1.45 -0.53
C PHE A 20 -10.23 -2.54 -1.59
N TYR A 21 -9.08 -2.58 -2.24
CA TYR A 21 -8.70 -3.57 -3.24
C TYR A 21 -7.45 -4.31 -2.78
N LEU A 22 -7.44 -5.64 -2.89
CA LEU A 22 -6.27 -6.49 -2.75
C LEU A 22 -6.04 -7.20 -4.08
N ASN A 23 -4.80 -7.20 -4.57
CA ASN A 23 -4.47 -7.87 -5.81
C ASN A 23 -4.56 -9.40 -5.65
N GLU A 24 -5.25 -10.06 -6.59
CA GLU A 24 -5.49 -11.51 -6.61
C GLU A 24 -4.18 -12.33 -6.58
N ALA A 25 -3.07 -11.77 -7.07
CA ALA A 25 -1.75 -12.40 -6.98
C ALA A 25 -1.32 -12.69 -5.51
N PHE A 26 -1.90 -11.97 -4.55
CA PHE A 26 -1.63 -12.08 -3.12
C PHE A 26 -2.74 -12.81 -2.35
N ASP A 27 -3.64 -13.52 -3.05
CA ASP A 27 -4.72 -14.28 -2.41
C ASP A 27 -4.23 -15.40 -1.49
N LYS A 28 -2.98 -15.83 -1.63
CA LYS A 28 -2.36 -16.83 -0.75
C LYS A 28 -1.90 -16.28 0.60
N LEU A 29 -1.95 -14.96 0.80
CA LEU A 29 -1.61 -14.38 2.09
C LEU A 29 -2.57 -14.89 3.19
N PRO A 30 -2.08 -15.08 4.43
CA PRO A 30 -2.95 -15.40 5.56
C PRO A 30 -4.03 -14.35 5.75
N GLU A 31 -5.22 -14.77 6.16
CA GLU A 31 -6.37 -13.88 6.32
C GLU A 31 -6.12 -12.76 7.34
N ASP A 32 -5.38 -13.04 8.41
CA ASP A 32 -5.01 -12.04 9.41
C ASP A 32 -4.15 -10.91 8.81
N ILE A 33 -3.22 -11.25 7.90
CA ILE A 33 -2.37 -10.29 7.19
C ILE A 33 -3.21 -9.44 6.23
N LYS A 34 -4.11 -10.07 5.48
CA LYS A 34 -5.03 -9.35 4.57
C LYS A 34 -5.90 -8.37 5.33
N ASN A 35 -6.43 -8.78 6.48
CA ASN A 35 -7.24 -7.92 7.34
C ASN A 35 -6.41 -6.78 7.93
N GLU A 36 -5.17 -7.04 8.36
CA GLU A 36 -4.30 -6.00 8.87
C GLU A 36 -3.95 -4.95 7.80
N LEU A 37 -3.59 -5.39 6.58
CA LEU A 37 -3.37 -4.50 5.43
C LEU A 37 -4.61 -3.65 5.14
N LYS A 38 -5.79 -4.28 5.12
CA LYS A 38 -7.07 -3.60 4.89
C LYS A 38 -7.35 -2.54 5.96
N ILE A 39 -7.26 -2.91 7.23
CA ILE A 39 -7.50 -1.99 8.36
C ILE A 39 -6.54 -0.81 8.27
N MET A 40 -5.24 -1.09 8.06
CA MET A 40 -4.22 -0.06 7.94
C MET A 40 -4.51 0.91 6.80
N CYS A 41 -4.78 0.41 5.59
CA CYS A 41 -4.98 1.26 4.42
C CYS A 41 -6.28 2.07 4.51
N VAL A 42 -7.35 1.45 5.02
CA VAL A 42 -8.64 2.14 5.20
C VAL A 42 -8.52 3.25 6.25
N LEU A 43 -7.94 2.95 7.41
CA LEU A 43 -7.73 3.97 8.45
C LEU A 43 -6.86 5.13 7.95
N PHE A 44 -5.82 4.84 7.17
CA PHE A 44 -4.99 5.88 6.56
C PHE A 44 -5.83 6.80 5.67
N THR A 45 -6.61 6.25 4.74
CA THR A 45 -7.40 7.07 3.80
C THR A 45 -8.57 7.78 4.47
N GLU A 46 -9.11 7.26 5.58
CA GLU A 46 -10.15 7.95 6.36
C GLU A 46 -9.58 9.17 7.11
N GLU A 47 -8.33 9.10 7.56
CA GLU A 47 -7.66 10.21 8.27
C GLU A 47 -7.10 11.26 7.31
N VAL A 48 -6.55 10.83 6.17
CA VAL A 48 -5.80 11.70 5.23
C VAL A 48 -6.64 12.15 4.05
N GLY A 49 -7.63 11.37 3.63
CA GLY A 49 -8.28 11.50 2.31
C GLY A 49 -7.47 10.79 1.20
N GLY A 50 -7.82 11.09 -0.05
CA GLY A 50 -7.09 10.56 -1.21
C GLY A 50 -7.19 9.06 -1.45
N ILE A 51 -6.20 8.56 -2.18
CA ILE A 51 -5.97 7.15 -2.50
C ILE A 51 -4.59 6.78 -1.95
N LEU A 52 -4.51 5.64 -1.27
CA LEU A 52 -3.27 5.02 -0.86
C LEU A 52 -3.09 3.71 -1.63
N THR A 53 -1.95 3.57 -2.30
CA THR A 53 -1.52 2.35 -2.98
C THR A 53 -0.25 1.82 -2.35
N LEU A 54 -0.25 0.54 -2.01
CA LEU A 54 0.96 -0.22 -1.66
C LEU A 54 1.37 -1.06 -2.85
N GLU A 55 2.63 -0.93 -3.27
CA GLU A 55 3.17 -1.60 -4.45
C GLU A 55 4.64 -1.96 -4.27
N PHE A 56 5.08 -3.02 -4.93
CA PHE A 56 6.47 -3.46 -4.91
C PHE A 56 7.22 -2.93 -6.13
N ASP A 57 8.43 -2.43 -5.91
CA ASP A 57 9.37 -2.14 -6.99
C ASP A 57 10.05 -3.41 -7.53
N GLU A 58 10.90 -3.23 -8.54
CA GLU A 58 11.67 -4.31 -9.17
C GLU A 58 12.61 -5.07 -8.22
N ASN A 59 12.99 -4.46 -7.08
CA ASN A 59 13.86 -5.04 -6.06
C ASN A 59 13.06 -5.68 -4.92
N GLY A 60 11.72 -5.69 -5.02
CA GLY A 60 10.83 -6.15 -3.97
C GLY A 60 10.75 -5.24 -2.75
N THR A 61 11.10 -3.97 -2.89
CA THR A 61 10.88 -2.94 -1.86
C THR A 61 9.43 -2.51 -1.89
N LEU A 62 8.78 -2.46 -0.72
CA LEU A 62 7.39 -2.04 -0.59
C LEU A 62 7.31 -0.51 -0.51
N LEU A 63 6.62 0.10 -1.48
CA LEU A 63 6.44 1.53 -1.61
C LEU A 63 5.02 1.94 -1.24
N PHE A 64 4.91 3.10 -0.60
CA PHE A 64 3.66 3.79 -0.32
C PHE A 64 3.49 4.90 -1.34
N LYS A 65 2.46 4.83 -2.18
CA LYS A 65 2.06 5.90 -3.09
C LYS A 65 0.75 6.49 -2.64
N THR A 66 0.70 7.81 -2.55
CA THR A 66 -0.53 8.55 -2.28
C THR A 66 -0.87 9.45 -3.44
N GLU A 67 -2.15 9.48 -3.78
CA GLU A 67 -2.71 10.29 -4.86
C GLU A 67 -3.95 11.01 -4.34
N ALA A 68 -4.08 12.29 -4.67
CA ALA A 68 -5.25 13.09 -4.37
C ALA A 68 -5.60 13.94 -5.60
N ASP A 69 -6.89 14.29 -5.74
CA ASP A 69 -7.29 15.29 -6.75
C ASP A 69 -6.64 16.64 -6.40
N GLU A 70 -6.14 17.37 -7.40
CA GLU A 70 -5.55 18.70 -7.20
C GLU A 70 -6.49 19.69 -6.51
N ASN A 71 -7.81 19.44 -6.59
CA ASN A 71 -8.85 20.26 -5.95
C ASN A 71 -9.36 19.67 -4.64
N ASP A 72 -8.72 18.62 -4.12
CA ASP A 72 -9.15 17.97 -2.87
C ASP A 72 -8.76 18.80 -1.65
N LEU A 73 -9.70 19.65 -1.21
CA LEU A 73 -9.58 20.43 0.03
C LEU A 73 -9.60 19.56 1.30
N LEU A 74 -10.00 18.30 1.20
CA LEU A 74 -10.04 17.36 2.33
C LEU A 74 -8.74 16.57 2.47
N TYR A 75 -7.85 16.61 1.47
CA TYR A 75 -6.56 15.95 1.55
C TYR A 75 -5.58 16.73 2.42
N ASP A 76 -5.03 16.08 3.44
CA ASP A 76 -4.03 16.67 4.33
C ASP A 76 -2.62 16.13 4.02
N ASP A 77 -1.88 16.88 3.22
CA ASP A 77 -0.48 16.58 2.83
C ASP A 77 0.46 16.39 4.04
N ILE A 78 0.24 17.15 5.11
CA ILE A 78 1.10 17.12 6.30
C ILE A 78 0.82 15.85 7.09
N ALA A 79 -0.46 15.55 7.32
CA ALA A 79 -0.89 14.31 7.96
C ALA A 79 -0.46 13.09 7.15
N CYS A 80 -0.55 13.15 5.82
CA CYS A 80 -0.10 12.10 4.91
C CYS A 80 1.37 11.71 5.17
N GLY A 81 2.28 12.68 5.07
CA GLY A 81 3.71 12.43 5.28
C GLY A 81 4.03 11.89 6.67
N MET A 82 3.36 12.42 7.70
CA MET A 82 3.53 11.97 9.08
C MET A 82 3.04 10.53 9.29
N LEU A 83 1.85 10.21 8.77
CA LEU A 83 1.24 8.89 8.92
C LEU A 83 1.97 7.82 8.12
N ILE A 84 2.50 8.13 6.93
CA ILE A 84 3.38 7.20 6.20
C ILE A 84 4.59 6.84 7.06
N LYS A 85 5.25 7.84 7.66
CA LYS A 85 6.42 7.60 8.53
C LYS A 85 6.06 6.80 9.77
N LYS A 86 4.89 7.08 10.35
CA LYS A 86 4.37 6.32 11.49
C LYS A 86 4.11 4.87 11.12
N LEU A 87 3.44 4.60 10.00
CA LEU A 87 3.16 3.24 9.51
C LEU A 87 4.45 2.48 9.18
N GLN A 88 5.42 3.12 8.53
CA GLN A 88 6.74 2.54 8.27
C GLN A 88 7.46 2.09 9.55
N TYR A 89 7.24 2.80 10.67
CA TYR A 89 7.81 2.45 11.96
C TYR A 89 6.98 1.40 12.73
N GLU A 90 5.67 1.63 12.89
CA GLU A 90 4.79 0.79 13.72
C GLU A 90 4.44 -0.54 13.07
N LYS A 91 4.37 -0.59 11.73
CA LYS A 91 4.05 -1.79 10.96
C LYS A 91 5.28 -2.41 10.30
N ARG A 92 6.47 -2.08 10.78
CA ARG A 92 7.73 -2.56 10.22
C ARG A 92 7.76 -4.07 10.00
N ASP A 93 7.37 -4.85 11.00
CA ASP A 93 7.39 -6.32 10.91
C ASP A 93 6.44 -6.84 9.81
N LEU A 94 5.27 -6.22 9.66
CA LEU A 94 4.31 -6.53 8.60
C LEU A 94 4.90 -6.18 7.23
N LEU A 95 5.46 -4.98 7.07
CA LEU A 95 6.02 -4.51 5.81
C LEU A 95 7.23 -5.36 5.38
N GLU A 96 8.15 -5.65 6.30
CA GLU A 96 9.30 -6.54 6.05
C GLU A 96 8.83 -7.96 5.69
N SER A 97 7.76 -8.46 6.32
CA SER A 97 7.17 -9.76 5.96
C SER A 97 6.58 -9.76 4.54
N MET A 98 5.99 -8.64 4.11
CA MET A 98 5.45 -8.49 2.74
C MET A 98 6.55 -8.40 1.69
N GLU A 99 7.63 -7.67 1.97
CA GLU A 99 8.82 -7.64 1.11
C GLU A 99 9.46 -9.03 0.98
N MET A 100 9.61 -9.75 2.09
CA MET A 100 10.14 -11.13 2.08
C MET A 100 9.25 -12.07 1.28
N PHE A 101 7.92 -12.01 1.47
CA PHE A 101 6.97 -12.79 0.70
C PHE A 101 7.12 -12.51 -0.80
N TYR A 102 7.20 -11.23 -1.19
CA TYR A 102 7.34 -10.87 -2.59
C TYR A 102 8.65 -11.39 -3.20
N ARG A 103 9.79 -11.21 -2.51
CA ARG A 103 11.09 -11.71 -2.97
C ARG A 103 11.10 -13.22 -3.16
N VAL A 104 10.56 -13.99 -2.22
CA VAL A 104 10.53 -15.45 -2.29
C VAL A 104 9.58 -15.96 -3.37
N PHE A 105 8.35 -15.42 -3.45
CA PHE A 105 7.29 -15.98 -4.30
C PHE A 105 7.25 -15.39 -5.72
N PHE A 106 7.76 -14.19 -5.93
CA PHE A 106 7.73 -13.50 -7.23
C PHE A 106 9.11 -13.33 -7.85
N LEU A 107 10.15 -13.06 -7.05
CA LEU A 107 11.52 -12.89 -7.57
C LEU A 107 12.35 -14.18 -7.51
N GLY A 108 11.97 -15.14 -6.67
CA GLY A 108 12.65 -16.43 -6.52
C GLY A 108 13.97 -16.36 -5.73
N GLU A 109 14.10 -15.37 -4.85
CA GLU A 109 15.22 -15.22 -3.89
C GLU A 109 14.94 -15.99 -2.58
#